data_AF-A0A2D6ZWZ0-F1
#
_entry.id   AF-A0A2D6ZWZ0-F1
#
_cell.length_a   1.000
_cell.length_b   1.000
_cell.length_c   1.000
_cell.angle_alpha   90.00
_cell.angle_beta   90.00
_cell.angle_gamma   90.00
#
_symmetry.space_group_name_H-M   'P 1'
#
loop_
_entity.id
_entity.type
_entity.pdbx_description
1 polymer ?
#
loop_
_entity_poly.entity_id
_entity_poly.type
_entity_poly.pdbx_seq_one_letter_code
_entity_poly.pdbx_strand_id
1 'polypeptide(L)'
;MSRELVTYIVLGSAERLKKLKCPKSNNTEEFIFANFPNNKVSEKQIDDLVTKSNGKLIVFLPPSTFPSTLAKKSLKKISMIDLSTWGWFKFNDNKDIIKNIKKISASLRNIPQLEQGIFFSKRLYFSVGGIGKFQSNPFNELSKRFYSRIDPQNPLPALIIKTKNLNIF
;
A
#
# COMPACT_ATOMS: atom_id res chain seq x y z
N MET A 1 4.37 -8.60 -19.31
CA MET A 1 4.69 -8.14 -17.93
C MET A 1 5.12 -9.32 -17.09
N SER A 2 6.26 -9.22 -16.42
CA SER A 2 6.74 -10.28 -15.51
C SER A 2 5.80 -10.40 -14.31
N ARG A 3 5.35 -11.62 -13.99
CA ARG A 3 4.45 -11.88 -12.84
C ARG A 3 5.12 -11.55 -11.50
N GLU A 4 6.45 -11.54 -11.46
CA GLU A 4 7.22 -11.33 -10.23
C GLU A 4 7.57 -9.86 -9.97
N LEU A 5 7.22 -8.96 -10.91
CA LEU A 5 7.68 -7.58 -10.89
C LEU A 5 7.10 -6.80 -9.69
N VAL A 6 8.00 -6.30 -8.85
CA VAL A 6 7.69 -5.41 -7.73
C VAL A 6 8.16 -3.99 -8.08
N THR A 7 7.27 -3.01 -7.95
CA THR A 7 7.65 -1.60 -8.13
C THR A 7 7.86 -0.92 -6.78
N TYR A 8 9.07 -0.41 -6.57
CA TYR A 8 9.46 0.39 -5.43
C TYR A 8 9.37 1.87 -5.80
N ILE A 9 8.45 2.59 -5.16
CA ILE A 9 8.29 4.03 -5.32
C ILE A 9 8.87 4.70 -4.08
N VAL A 10 9.97 5.42 -4.25
CA VAL A 10 10.62 6.19 -3.18
C VAL A 10 9.97 7.56 -3.11
N LEU A 11 9.29 7.83 -1.98
CA LEU A 11 8.58 9.08 -1.74
C LEU A 11 9.54 10.12 -1.18
N GLY A 12 9.63 11.29 -1.80
CA GLY A 12 10.50 12.37 -1.34
C GLY A 12 10.51 13.57 -2.28
N SER A 13 10.97 14.71 -1.78
CA SER A 13 11.17 15.92 -2.59
C SER A 13 12.30 15.72 -3.61
N ALA A 14 12.22 16.42 -4.73
CA ALA A 14 13.25 16.35 -5.77
C ALA A 14 14.66 16.70 -5.22
N GLU A 15 14.77 17.68 -4.33
CA GLU A 15 16.04 18.07 -3.70
C GLU A 15 16.65 16.95 -2.85
N ARG A 16 15.82 16.25 -2.08
CA ARG A 16 16.26 15.16 -1.21
C ARG A 16 16.65 13.93 -2.04
N LEU A 17 15.87 13.61 -3.06
CA LEU A 17 16.10 12.43 -3.90
C LEU A 17 17.27 12.61 -4.87
N LYS A 18 17.58 13.83 -5.33
CA LYS A 18 18.77 14.11 -6.15
C LYS A 18 20.09 13.69 -5.50
N LYS A 19 20.17 13.73 -4.17
CA LYS A 19 21.35 13.33 -3.40
C LYS A 19 21.50 11.81 -3.25
N LEU A 20 20.46 11.05 -3.59
CA LEU A 20 20.40 9.61 -3.39
C LEU A 20 20.66 8.84 -4.68
N LYS A 21 21.43 7.76 -4.57
CA LYS A 21 21.64 6.83 -5.68
C LYS A 21 20.43 5.91 -5.80
N CYS A 22 19.68 6.04 -6.90
CA CYS A 22 18.61 5.12 -7.22
C CYS A 22 19.19 3.76 -7.66
N PRO A 23 18.73 2.63 -7.09
CA PRO A 23 19.08 1.30 -7.61
C PRO A 23 18.62 1.14 -9.05
N LYS A 24 19.37 0.37 -9.85
CA LYS A 24 18.97 0.07 -11.24
C LYS A 24 17.79 -0.91 -11.24
N SER A 25 16.76 -0.58 -12.03
CA SER A 25 15.65 -1.48 -12.32
C SER A 25 16.14 -2.72 -13.11
N ASN A 26 15.49 -3.85 -12.88
CA ASN A 26 15.73 -5.13 -13.58
C ASN A 26 14.38 -5.81 -13.92
N ASN A 27 14.43 -7.02 -14.46
CA ASN A 27 13.24 -7.76 -14.91
C ASN A 27 12.22 -8.08 -13.79
N THR A 28 12.64 -7.99 -12.52
CA THR A 28 11.85 -8.36 -11.33
C THR A 28 11.64 -7.21 -10.34
N GLU A 29 12.39 -6.11 -10.48
CA GLU A 29 12.36 -4.97 -9.58
C GLU A 29 12.39 -3.67 -10.40
N GLU A 30 11.41 -2.82 -10.18
CA GLU A 30 11.36 -1.47 -10.76
C GLU A 30 11.54 -0.44 -9.65
N PHE A 31 12.42 0.53 -9.84
CA PHE A 31 12.61 1.64 -8.89
C PHE A 31 12.19 2.96 -9.54
N ILE A 32 11.31 3.69 -8.86
CA ILE A 32 10.80 5.00 -9.31
C ILE A 32 10.99 5.99 -8.17
N PHE A 33 11.56 7.15 -8.47
CA PHE A 33 11.64 8.28 -7.56
C PHE A 33 10.48 9.23 -7.80
N ALA A 34 9.72 9.55 -6.76
CA ALA A 34 8.54 10.40 -6.89
C ALA A 34 8.88 11.86 -7.26
N ASN A 35 10.05 12.35 -6.83
CA ASN A 35 10.61 13.67 -7.15
C ASN A 35 9.59 14.82 -7.01
N PHE A 36 8.98 14.95 -5.84
CA PHE A 36 7.96 15.99 -5.64
C PHE A 36 8.57 17.40 -5.81
N PRO A 37 7.93 18.28 -6.62
CA PRO A 37 8.52 19.56 -7.02
C PRO A 37 8.57 20.60 -5.87
N ASN A 38 7.82 20.39 -4.78
CA ASN A 38 7.83 21.20 -3.55
C ASN A 38 7.45 20.32 -2.35
N ASN A 39 7.48 20.84 -1.11
CA ASN A 39 6.97 20.15 0.08
C ASN A 39 5.46 19.83 0.03
N LYS A 40 4.73 20.32 -0.98
CA LYS A 40 3.33 19.98 -1.23
C LYS A 40 3.26 18.79 -2.18
N VAL A 41 3.00 17.62 -1.62
CA VAL A 41 2.72 16.40 -2.36
C VAL A 41 1.28 16.45 -2.87
N SER A 42 1.06 16.24 -4.17
CA SER A 42 -0.29 16.12 -4.74
C SER A 42 -0.71 14.66 -4.78
N GLU A 43 -1.95 14.39 -4.36
CA GLU A 43 -2.61 13.08 -4.44
C GLU A 43 -2.50 12.50 -5.86
N LYS A 44 -2.84 13.32 -6.85
CA LYS A 44 -2.80 12.97 -8.28
C LYS A 44 -1.41 12.52 -8.73
N GLN A 45 -0.34 13.12 -8.20
CA GLN A 45 1.02 12.72 -8.57
C GLN A 45 1.33 11.30 -8.10
N ILE A 46 0.87 10.92 -6.90
CA ILE A 46 1.08 9.56 -6.40
C ILE A 46 0.18 8.57 -7.15
N ASP A 47 -1.09 8.93 -7.37
CA ASP A 47 -2.00 8.10 -8.16
C ASP A 47 -1.44 7.87 -9.58
N ASP A 48 -0.87 8.90 -10.21
CA ASP A 48 -0.22 8.81 -11.52
C ASP A 48 1.02 7.90 -11.49
N LEU A 49 1.86 8.01 -10.45
CA LEU A 49 3.04 7.15 -10.27
C LEU A 49 2.62 5.69 -10.10
N VAL A 50 1.60 5.43 -9.28
CA VAL A 50 1.04 4.09 -9.11
C VAL A 50 0.42 3.61 -10.41
N THR A 51 -0.27 4.46 -11.17
CA THR A 51 -0.87 4.10 -12.47
C THR A 51 0.20 3.71 -13.49
N LYS A 52 1.29 4.48 -13.59
CA LYS A 52 2.39 4.26 -14.55
C LYS A 52 3.33 3.11 -14.17
N SER A 53 3.32 2.68 -12.92
CA SER A 53 4.15 1.55 -12.46
C SER A 53 3.84 0.25 -13.21
N ASN A 54 4.88 -0.55 -13.46
CA ASN A 54 4.75 -1.80 -14.20
C ASN A 54 4.40 -3.01 -13.31
N GLY A 55 4.80 -2.96 -12.03
CA GLY A 55 4.58 -4.05 -11.08
C GLY A 55 3.13 -4.17 -10.61
N LYS A 56 2.71 -5.42 -10.35
CA LYS A 56 1.42 -5.68 -9.68
C LYS A 56 1.46 -5.32 -8.20
N LEU A 57 2.62 -5.51 -7.58
CA LEU A 57 2.88 -5.17 -6.18
C LEU A 57 3.67 -3.86 -6.13
N ILE A 58 3.12 -2.89 -5.42
CA ILE A 58 3.72 -1.57 -5.23
C ILE A 58 4.22 -1.48 -3.80
N VAL A 59 5.38 -0.85 -3.63
CA VAL A 59 6.00 -0.62 -2.34
C VAL A 59 6.34 0.86 -2.21
N PHE A 60 5.74 1.54 -1.25
CA PHE A 60 6.15 2.87 -0.85
C PHE A 60 7.31 2.80 0.13
N LEU A 61 8.37 3.54 -0.19
CA LEU A 61 9.58 3.63 0.61
C LEU A 61 9.81 5.08 1.05
N PRO A 62 10.18 5.32 2.33
CA PRO A 62 10.71 6.60 2.73
C PRO A 62 12.07 6.87 2.06
N PRO A 63 12.47 8.15 1.96
CA PRO A 63 13.77 8.50 1.38
C PRO A 63 14.92 7.78 2.09
N SER A 64 15.94 7.40 1.33
CA SER A 64 17.17 6.77 1.83
C SER A 64 17.01 5.36 2.41
N THR A 65 15.84 4.74 2.29
CA THR A 65 15.60 3.38 2.79
C THR A 65 15.38 2.40 1.65
N PHE A 66 15.96 1.22 1.77
CA PHE A 66 15.79 0.14 0.80
C PHE A 66 15.57 -1.19 1.54
N PRO A 67 14.68 -2.06 1.02
CA PRO A 67 14.43 -3.35 1.64
C PRO A 67 15.67 -4.27 1.57
N SER A 68 15.86 -5.05 2.63
CA SER A 68 16.87 -6.11 2.70
C SER A 68 16.66 -7.18 1.62
N THR A 69 17.68 -7.97 1.32
CA THR A 69 17.60 -9.08 0.33
C THR A 69 16.50 -10.09 0.68
N LEU A 70 16.31 -10.37 1.97
CA LEU A 70 15.23 -11.23 2.47
C LEU A 70 13.85 -10.61 2.26
N ALA A 71 13.70 -9.30 2.57
CA ALA A 71 12.47 -8.58 2.33
C ALA A 71 12.10 -8.57 0.84
N LYS A 72 13.07 -8.33 -0.04
CA LYS A 72 12.89 -8.39 -1.50
C LYS A 72 12.40 -9.77 -1.95
N LYS A 73 13.01 -10.86 -1.47
CA LYS A 73 12.57 -12.24 -1.79
C LYS A 73 11.12 -12.49 -1.36
N SER A 74 10.74 -12.03 -0.16
CA SER A 74 9.36 -12.15 0.32
C SER A 74 8.38 -11.34 -0.53
N LEU A 75 8.72 -10.09 -0.87
CA LEU A 75 7.89 -9.24 -1.73
C LEU A 75 7.70 -9.83 -3.13
N LYS A 76 8.74 -10.44 -3.72
CA LYS A 76 8.63 -11.17 -5.00
C LYS A 76 7.70 -12.38 -4.90
N LYS A 77 7.75 -13.13 -3.80
CA LYS A 77 6.79 -14.23 -3.58
C LYS A 77 5.37 -13.69 -3.47
N ILE A 78 5.17 -12.55 -2.81
CA ILE A 78 3.84 -11.91 -2.69
C ILE A 78 3.36 -11.41 -4.05
N SER A 79 4.23 -10.82 -4.89
CA SER A 79 3.82 -10.32 -6.22
C SER A 79 3.36 -11.44 -7.16
N MET A 80 3.89 -12.66 -6.99
CA MET A 80 3.41 -13.85 -7.70
C MET A 80 2.00 -14.28 -7.28
N ILE A 81 1.59 -13.95 -6.06
CA ILE A 81 0.28 -14.31 -5.51
C ILE A 81 -0.73 -13.30 -6.08
N ASP A 82 -1.69 -13.76 -6.88
CA ASP A 82 -2.71 -12.90 -7.50
C ASP A 82 -3.85 -12.52 -6.53
N LEU A 83 -3.51 -12.24 -5.27
CA LEU A 83 -4.45 -11.84 -4.23
C LEU A 83 -4.36 -10.34 -3.95
N SER A 84 -5.47 -9.75 -3.53
CA SER A 84 -5.51 -8.36 -3.08
C SER A 84 -4.90 -8.26 -1.69
N THR A 85 -3.58 -8.10 -1.62
CA THR A 85 -2.83 -8.03 -0.36
C THR A 85 -2.28 -6.64 -0.10
N TRP A 86 -2.07 -6.32 1.18
CA TRP A 86 -1.23 -5.22 1.62
C TRP A 86 -0.56 -5.55 2.95
N GLY A 87 0.41 -4.74 3.34
CA GLY A 87 1.03 -4.79 4.66
C GLY A 87 2.13 -3.76 4.78
N TRP A 88 2.86 -3.82 5.88
CA TRP A 88 3.99 -2.96 6.14
C TRP A 88 5.16 -3.75 6.73
N PHE A 89 6.36 -3.18 6.68
CA PHE A 89 7.56 -3.78 7.22
C PHE A 89 8.58 -2.75 7.68
N LYS A 90 9.37 -3.14 8.67
CA LYS A 90 10.53 -2.38 9.13
C LYS A 90 11.77 -2.80 8.35
N PHE A 91 12.65 -1.86 8.09
CA PHE A 91 13.89 -2.10 7.33
C PHE A 91 14.94 -2.90 8.10
N ASN A 92 14.93 -2.85 9.44
CA ASN A 92 15.87 -3.58 10.31
C ASN A 92 15.33 -4.89 10.91
N ASP A 93 14.01 -5.15 10.86
CA ASP A 93 13.42 -6.35 11.48
C ASP A 93 12.88 -7.33 10.42
N ASN A 94 13.75 -8.25 9.99
CA ASN A 94 13.44 -9.26 8.97
C ASN A 94 12.27 -10.22 9.33
N LYS A 95 11.79 -10.21 10.59
CA LYS A 95 10.73 -11.11 11.07
C LYS A 95 9.31 -10.59 10.78
N ASP A 96 9.14 -9.32 10.42
CA ASP A 96 7.82 -8.68 10.43
C ASP A 96 6.98 -8.96 9.16
N ILE A 97 7.60 -9.10 7.98
CA ILE A 97 6.88 -9.28 6.71
C ILE A 97 6.03 -10.56 6.73
N ILE A 98 6.64 -11.69 7.13
CA ILE A 98 5.99 -13.01 7.12
C ILE A 98 4.95 -13.11 8.25
N LYS A 99 5.20 -12.47 9.40
CA LYS A 99 4.25 -12.40 10.52
C LYS A 99 3.01 -11.57 10.15
N ASN A 100 3.19 -10.46 9.44
CA ASN A 100 2.09 -9.60 9.00
C ASN A 100 1.18 -10.32 7.97
N ILE A 101 1.73 -11.17 7.12
CA ILE A 101 0.95 -11.98 6.16
C ILE A 101 0.12 -13.06 6.86
N LYS A 102 0.66 -13.73 7.89
CA LYS A 102 -0.08 -14.77 8.63
C LYS A 102 -1.17 -14.21 9.56
N LYS A 103 -1.16 -12.90 9.84
CA LYS A 103 -2.13 -12.20 10.71
C LYS A 103 -3.15 -11.36 9.94
N ILE A 104 -3.31 -11.55 8.64
CA ILE A 104 -4.28 -10.79 7.82
C ILE A 104 -5.74 -11.01 8.31
N SER A 105 -6.04 -12.11 8.99
CA SER A 105 -7.40 -12.43 9.49
C SER A 105 -7.66 -12.07 10.97
N ALA A 106 -6.67 -11.66 11.76
CA ALA A 106 -6.89 -11.36 13.17
C ALA A 106 -5.88 -10.37 13.73
N SER A 107 -6.37 -9.14 13.99
CA SER A 107 -5.77 -8.14 14.88
C SER A 107 -4.34 -7.69 14.56
N LEU A 108 -4.23 -6.54 13.89
CA LEU A 108 -3.12 -5.61 14.11
C LEU A 108 -3.62 -4.17 13.91
N ARG A 109 -3.98 -3.54 15.02
CA ARG A 109 -4.38 -2.14 15.16
C ARG A 109 -3.16 -1.18 15.18
N ASN A 110 -2.06 -1.57 14.52
CA ASN A 110 -0.83 -0.78 14.49
C ASN A 110 -0.69 -0.10 13.13
N ILE A 111 -1.03 1.18 13.10
CA ILE A 111 -0.89 2.07 11.95
C ILE A 111 0.60 2.16 11.57
N PRO A 112 0.97 2.01 10.28
CA PRO A 112 2.35 2.15 9.85
C PRO A 112 2.87 3.56 10.11
N GLN A 113 4.08 3.63 10.67
CA GLN A 113 4.79 4.89 10.90
C GLN A 113 5.57 5.32 9.64
N LEU A 114 5.94 6.60 9.58
CA LEU A 114 6.60 7.21 8.41
C LEU A 114 7.97 6.58 8.07
N GLU A 115 8.59 5.90 9.04
CA GLU A 115 9.88 5.19 8.91
C GLU A 115 9.76 3.75 8.39
N GLN A 116 8.55 3.31 8.05
CA GLN A 116 8.27 1.94 7.60
C GLN A 116 7.94 1.89 6.11
N GLY A 117 8.27 0.78 5.46
CA GLY A 117 7.85 0.51 4.09
C GLY A 117 6.44 -0.08 4.07
N ILE A 118 5.58 0.38 3.17
CA ILE A 118 4.24 -0.16 2.96
C ILE A 118 4.20 -0.84 1.60
N PHE A 119 3.66 -2.05 1.53
CA PHE A 119 3.41 -2.75 0.27
C PHE A 119 1.92 -3.00 0.07
N PHE A 120 1.48 -2.99 -1.18
CA PHE A 120 0.10 -3.30 -1.55
C PHE A 120 0.01 -3.74 -3.00
N SER A 121 -1.03 -4.53 -3.30
CA SER A 121 -1.41 -4.83 -4.67
C SER A 121 -2.02 -3.59 -5.32
N LYS A 122 -1.62 -3.32 -6.57
CA LYS A 122 -2.11 -2.18 -7.37
C LYS A 122 -3.63 -2.19 -7.51
N ARG A 123 -4.24 -3.38 -7.63
CA ARG A 123 -5.70 -3.56 -7.65
C ARG A 123 -6.38 -3.09 -6.35
N LEU A 124 -5.80 -3.46 -5.20
CA LEU A 124 -6.33 -3.04 -3.89
C LEU A 124 -6.27 -1.52 -3.73
N TYR A 125 -5.18 -0.90 -4.15
CA TYR A 125 -5.02 0.56 -4.12
C TYR A 125 -6.13 1.31 -4.85
N PHE A 126 -6.41 0.95 -6.11
CA PHE A 126 -7.47 1.63 -6.86
C PHE A 126 -8.88 1.31 -6.33
N SER A 127 -9.10 0.11 -5.81
CA SER A 127 -10.40 -0.24 -5.25
C SER A 127 -10.77 0.49 -3.96
N VAL A 128 -9.79 1.07 -3.25
CA VAL A 128 -10.05 1.93 -2.08
C VAL A 128 -10.02 3.43 -2.43
N GLY A 129 -9.98 3.75 -3.73
CA GLY A 129 -9.99 5.12 -4.23
C GLY A 129 -8.63 5.84 -4.16
N GLY A 130 -7.52 5.11 -4.26
CA GLY A 130 -6.18 5.68 -4.30
C GLY A 130 -5.66 6.15 -2.94
N ILE A 131 -4.74 7.12 -2.94
CA ILE A 131 -4.10 7.59 -1.70
C ILE A 131 -5.08 8.29 -0.75
N GLY A 132 -6.11 8.95 -1.29
CA GLY A 132 -7.05 9.73 -0.50
C GLY A 132 -6.59 11.17 -0.27
N LYS A 133 -7.20 11.87 0.71
CA LYS A 133 -6.93 13.29 0.94
C LYS A 133 -5.65 13.49 1.74
N PHE A 134 -4.58 14.01 1.16
CA PHE A 134 -3.29 14.23 1.83
C PHE A 134 -3.43 15.13 3.08
N GLN A 135 -3.65 14.50 4.23
CA GLN A 135 -3.61 15.12 5.55
C GLN A 135 -2.21 14.95 6.16
N SER A 136 -2.06 15.15 7.47
CA SER A 136 -0.77 15.11 8.16
C SER A 136 0.00 13.77 8.03
N ASN A 137 -0.68 12.65 7.73
CA ASN A 137 -0.03 11.36 7.53
C ASN A 137 -0.72 10.52 6.42
N PRO A 138 -0.19 10.50 5.18
CA PRO A 138 -0.80 9.82 4.04
C PRO A 138 -0.82 8.30 4.18
N PHE A 139 0.17 7.73 4.86
CA PHE A 139 0.24 6.29 5.11
C PHE A 139 -0.82 5.83 6.10
N ASN A 140 -1.15 6.67 7.08
CA ASN A 140 -2.22 6.39 8.03
C ASN A 140 -3.58 6.34 7.31
N GLU A 141 -3.89 7.33 6.48
CA GLU A 141 -5.15 7.34 5.72
C GLU A 141 -5.26 6.12 4.81
N LEU A 142 -4.21 5.81 4.05
CA LEU A 142 -4.18 4.64 3.19
C LEU A 142 -4.37 3.34 3.97
N SER A 143 -3.70 3.20 5.12
CA SER A 143 -3.84 2.01 5.97
C SER A 143 -5.26 1.84 6.50
N LYS A 144 -5.92 2.93 6.95
CA LYS A 144 -7.32 2.90 7.39
C LYS A 144 -8.25 2.41 6.29
N ARG A 145 -8.05 2.90 5.06
CA ARG A 145 -8.82 2.49 3.88
C ARG A 145 -8.59 1.02 3.52
N PHE A 146 -7.35 0.53 3.64
CA PHE A 146 -7.09 -0.88 3.41
C PHE A 146 -7.71 -1.78 4.48
N TYR A 147 -7.66 -1.37 5.76
CA TYR A 147 -8.33 -2.09 6.83
C TYR A 147 -9.84 -2.12 6.63
N SER A 148 -10.49 -0.98 6.30
CA SER A 148 -11.95 -0.93 6.12
C SER A 148 -12.45 -1.83 4.99
N ARG A 149 -11.60 -2.13 4.00
CA ARG A 149 -11.92 -3.04 2.89
C ARG A 149 -11.76 -4.51 3.25
N ILE A 150 -10.89 -4.84 4.20
CA ILE A 150 -10.63 -6.21 4.67
C ILE A 150 -11.50 -6.56 5.87
N ASP A 151 -11.95 -5.55 6.62
CA ASP A 151 -12.87 -5.74 7.73
C ASP A 151 -14.18 -6.34 7.18
N PRO A 152 -14.61 -7.53 7.66
CA PRO A 152 -15.86 -8.12 7.24
C PRO A 152 -16.98 -7.14 7.57
N GLN A 153 -17.52 -6.49 6.53
CA GLN A 153 -18.71 -5.68 6.68
C GLN A 153 -19.83 -6.63 7.04
N ASN A 154 -20.31 -6.57 8.29
CA ASN A 154 -21.60 -7.15 8.61
C ASN A 154 -22.60 -6.55 7.61
N PRO A 155 -23.41 -7.38 6.94
CA PRO A 155 -24.39 -6.86 6.00
C PRO A 155 -25.24 -5.84 6.75
N LEU A 156 -25.38 -4.65 6.18
CA LEU A 156 -26.29 -3.65 6.72
C LEU A 156 -27.68 -4.30 6.83
N PRO A 157 -28.42 -4.05 7.92
CA PRO A 157 -29.81 -4.51 7.99
C PRO A 157 -30.56 -3.98 6.77
N ALA A 158 -31.45 -4.81 6.21
CA ALA A 158 -32.18 -4.44 5.01
C ALA A 158 -32.91 -3.11 5.20
N LEU A 159 -32.61 -2.13 4.34
CA LEU A 159 -33.27 -0.81 4.31
C LEU A 159 -34.79 -0.92 4.13
N ILE A 160 -35.24 -2.03 3.54
CA ILE A 160 -36.65 -2.37 3.38
C ILE A 160 -37.00 -3.38 4.47
N ILE A 161 -37.52 -2.89 5.59
CA ILE A 161 -38.27 -3.73 6.52
C ILE A 161 -39.62 -4.00 5.86
N LYS A 162 -39.80 -5.20 5.28
CA LYS A 162 -41.15 -5.68 4.93
C LYS A 162 -41.89 -5.94 6.24
N THR A 163 -42.51 -4.92 6.82
CA THR A 163 -43.42 -5.08 7.95
C THR A 163 -44.61 -5.91 7.48
N LYS A 164 -44.65 -7.20 7.84
CA LYS A 164 -45.81 -8.05 7.55
C LYS A 164 -47.05 -7.67 8.37
N ASN A 165 -46.89 -6.92 9.45
CA ASN A 165 -47.96 -6.58 10.37
C ASN A 165 -47.96 -5.07 10.66
N LEU A 166 -48.52 -4.28 9.74
CA LEU A 166 -49.06 -2.97 10.09
C LEU A 166 -50.55 -3.18 10.38
N ASN A 167 -50.90 -3.44 11.64
CA ASN A 167 -52.30 -3.29 12.07
C ASN A 167 -52.56 -1.79 12.18
N ILE A 168 -52.99 -1.20 11.05
CA ILE A 168 -53.60 0.13 11.03
C ILE A 168 -55.09 -0.10 11.27
N PHE A 169 -55.46 -0.29 12.54
CA PHE A 169 -56.82 -0.15 13.06
C PHE A 169 -56.73 0.21 14.53
#